data_AF-A0A1A6BE51-F1
#
_entry.id   AF-A0A1A6BE51-F1
#
_cell.length_a   1.000
_cell.length_b   1.000
_cell.length_c   1.000
_cell.angle_alpha   90.00
_cell.angle_beta   90.00
_cell.angle_gamma   90.00
#
_symmetry.space_group_name_H-M   'P 1'
#
loop_
_entity.id
_entity.type
_entity.pdbx_description
1 polymer ?
#
loop_
_entity_poly.entity_id
_entity_poly.type
_entity_poly.pdbx_seq_one_letter_code
_entity_poly.pdbx_strand_id
1 'polypeptide(L)'
;MPKLQLVQDPAADALLESNPFALLVGMLLDQQIPMETAFAGPKKIADRMGGVDAAEIAHYDPDKFAALCSEKPAVHRFPGSMAKRIQTLAQVVVDRYEGDAAALWTAGDPDGNEVLKRLKALPGFGEQKAKIFLALLGKQYGVTPTGWRA
;
A
#
# COMPACT_ATOMS: atom_id res chain seq x y z
N MET A 1 -7.62 -14.04 13.51
CA MET A 1 -7.24 -12.62 13.35
C MET A 1 -8.51 -11.82 13.09
N PRO A 2 -8.63 -10.57 13.58
CA PRO A 2 -9.77 -9.73 13.20
C PRO A 2 -9.76 -9.54 11.68
N LYS A 3 -10.94 -9.61 11.04
CA LYS A 3 -11.08 -9.36 9.61
C LYS A 3 -10.77 -7.88 9.33
N LEU A 4 -9.92 -7.60 8.35
CA LEU A 4 -9.62 -6.24 7.92
C LEU A 4 -10.91 -5.56 7.42
N GLN A 5 -11.20 -4.35 7.90
CA GLN A 5 -12.40 -3.58 7.51
C GLN A 5 -12.04 -2.09 7.40
N LEU A 6 -11.43 -1.71 6.29
CA LEU A 6 -11.00 -0.34 6.03
C LEU A 6 -11.90 0.37 5.02
N VAL A 7 -12.50 -0.37 4.08
CA VAL A 7 -13.23 0.21 2.95
C VAL A 7 -14.74 0.11 3.12
N GLN A 8 -15.23 -0.81 3.96
CA GLN A 8 -16.65 -1.19 4.04
C GLN A 8 -17.18 -1.82 2.74
N ASP A 9 -16.26 -2.35 1.93
CA ASP A 9 -16.55 -3.18 0.74
C ASP A 9 -15.83 -4.53 0.92
N PRO A 10 -16.56 -5.65 0.99
CA PRO A 10 -15.96 -6.95 1.28
C PRO A 10 -14.88 -7.40 0.30
N ALA A 11 -14.96 -7.01 -0.98
CA ALA A 11 -14.01 -7.42 -2.01
C ALA A 11 -12.73 -6.57 -1.95
N ALA A 12 -12.87 -5.27 -1.71
CA ALA A 12 -11.73 -4.39 -1.47
C ALA A 12 -11.00 -4.77 -0.17
N ASP A 13 -11.74 -5.00 0.92
CA ASP A 13 -11.15 -5.42 2.20
C ASP A 13 -10.43 -6.77 2.09
N ALA A 14 -10.99 -7.75 1.37
CA ALA A 14 -10.34 -9.03 1.12
C ALA A 14 -9.05 -8.91 0.27
N LEU A 15 -9.03 -7.99 -0.71
CA LEU A 15 -7.81 -7.68 -1.47
C LEU A 15 -6.74 -7.09 -0.56
N LEU A 16 -7.09 -6.12 0.28
CA LEU A 16 -6.14 -5.49 1.21
C LEU A 16 -5.61 -6.50 2.25
N GLU A 17 -6.46 -7.44 2.69
CA GLU A 17 -6.07 -8.50 3.63
C GLU A 17 -5.07 -9.48 2.99
N SER A 18 -5.30 -9.88 1.73
CA SER A 18 -4.49 -10.90 1.05
C SER A 18 -3.27 -10.36 0.28
N ASN A 19 -3.20 -9.05 0.03
CA ASN A 19 -2.15 -8.43 -0.78
C ASN A 19 -1.45 -7.28 -0.02
N PRO A 20 -0.27 -7.55 0.56
CA PRO A 20 0.57 -6.56 1.26
C PRO A 20 0.88 -5.31 0.43
N PHE A 21 1.09 -5.46 -0.88
CA PHE A 21 1.39 -4.33 -1.75
C PHE A 21 0.16 -3.45 -1.97
N ALA A 22 -1.02 -4.05 -2.14
CA ALA A 22 -2.29 -3.32 -2.19
C ALA A 22 -2.52 -2.50 -0.90
N LEU A 23 -2.20 -3.08 0.26
CA LEU A 23 -2.30 -2.38 1.54
C LEU A 23 -1.37 -1.15 1.62
N LEU A 24 -0.13 -1.26 1.15
CA LEU A 24 0.80 -0.12 1.06
C LEU A 24 0.29 0.96 0.10
N VAL A 25 -0.25 0.57 -1.05
CA VAL A 25 -0.85 1.51 -2.02
C VAL A 25 -2.04 2.25 -1.40
N GLY A 26 -2.90 1.56 -0.65
CA GLY A 26 -4.00 2.19 0.08
C GLY A 26 -3.51 3.27 1.05
N MET A 27 -2.49 2.96 1.86
CA MET A 27 -1.88 3.93 2.77
C MET A 27 -1.16 5.08 2.04
N LEU A 28 -0.52 4.82 0.90
CA LEU A 28 0.07 5.87 0.07
C LEU A 28 -0.98 6.87 -0.42
N LEU A 29 -2.15 6.35 -0.83
CA LEU A 29 -3.29 7.13 -1.33
C LEU A 29 -4.04 7.89 -0.24
N ASP A 30 -3.86 7.52 1.04
CA ASP A 30 -4.49 8.20 2.18
C ASP A 30 -3.87 9.58 2.41
N GLN A 31 -4.28 10.54 1.57
CA GLN A 31 -3.90 11.93 1.67
C GLN A 31 -4.96 12.82 1.01
N GLN A 32 -5.53 13.72 1.82
CA GLN A 32 -6.50 14.72 1.37
C GLN A 32 -7.79 14.12 0.75
N ILE A 33 -8.10 12.87 1.08
CA ILE A 33 -9.36 12.17 0.81
C ILE A 33 -9.73 11.31 2.04
N PRO A 34 -10.98 10.84 2.17
CA PRO A 34 -11.35 9.90 3.23
C PRO A 34 -10.55 8.59 3.14
N MET A 35 -10.23 8.00 4.29
CA MET A 35 -9.45 6.76 4.39
C MET A 35 -10.09 5.63 3.58
N GLU A 36 -11.40 5.45 3.71
CA GLU A 36 -12.17 4.42 3.00
C GLU A 36 -12.02 4.57 1.48
N THR A 37 -12.01 5.81 0.98
CA THR A 37 -11.80 6.11 -0.44
C THR A 37 -10.38 5.79 -0.90
N ALA A 38 -9.38 6.10 -0.06
CA ALA A 38 -7.98 5.81 -0.35
C ALA A 38 -7.73 4.31 -0.42
N PHE A 39 -8.19 3.57 0.58
CA PHE A 39 -8.04 2.13 0.68
C PHE A 39 -8.91 1.35 -0.34
N ALA A 40 -9.94 1.97 -0.93
CA ALA A 40 -10.62 1.44 -2.12
C ALA A 40 -9.79 1.56 -3.42
N GLY A 41 -8.79 2.44 -3.45
CA GLY A 41 -7.97 2.71 -4.63
C GLY A 41 -7.29 1.48 -5.26
N PRO A 42 -6.61 0.62 -4.49
CA PRO A 42 -6.01 -0.61 -4.98
C PRO A 42 -6.99 -1.52 -5.72
N LYS A 43 -8.24 -1.63 -5.25
CA LYS A 43 -9.26 -2.45 -5.92
C LYS A 43 -9.59 -1.95 -7.33
N LYS A 44 -9.65 -0.62 -7.54
CA LYS A 44 -9.83 -0.04 -8.88
C LYS A 44 -8.66 -0.35 -9.81
N ILE A 45 -7.44 -0.40 -9.29
CA ILE A 45 -6.26 -0.81 -10.07
C ILE A 45 -6.39 -2.30 -10.42
N ALA A 46 -6.74 -3.13 -9.43
CA ALA A 46 -6.98 -4.57 -9.61
C ALA A 46 -8.01 -4.85 -10.70
N ASP A 47 -9.13 -4.13 -10.70
CA ASP A 47 -10.22 -4.33 -11.66
C ASP A 47 -9.83 -3.97 -13.10
N ARG A 48 -8.83 -3.09 -13.26
CA ARG A 48 -8.36 -2.61 -14.58
C ARG A 48 -7.17 -3.40 -15.12
N MET A 49 -6.30 -3.90 -14.23
CA MET A 49 -5.10 -4.65 -14.60
C MET A 49 -5.26 -6.17 -14.45
N GLY A 50 -6.33 -6.64 -13.79
CA GLY A 50 -6.51 -8.05 -13.42
C GLY A 50 -5.80 -8.44 -12.12
N GLY A 51 -5.15 -7.50 -11.44
CA GLY A 51 -4.42 -7.70 -10.20
C GLY A 51 -3.70 -6.45 -9.70
N VAL A 52 -3.05 -6.57 -8.55
CA VAL A 52 -2.18 -5.51 -7.99
C VAL A 52 -0.84 -6.16 -7.67
N ASP A 53 0.10 -6.04 -8.59
CA ASP A 53 1.45 -6.60 -8.47
C ASP A 53 2.49 -5.49 -8.56
N ALA A 54 3.51 -5.55 -7.69
CA ALA A 54 4.53 -4.51 -7.62
C ALA A 54 5.40 -4.50 -8.88
N ALA A 55 5.78 -5.67 -9.41
CA ALA A 55 6.61 -5.74 -10.61
C ALA A 55 5.82 -5.30 -11.84
N GLU A 56 4.57 -5.73 -12.00
CA GLU A 56 3.73 -5.32 -13.12
C GLU A 56 3.53 -3.79 -13.13
N ILE A 57 3.20 -3.20 -11.98
CA ILE A 57 2.97 -1.75 -11.86
C ILE A 57 4.26 -0.95 -12.05
N ALA A 58 5.40 -1.41 -11.52
CA ALA A 58 6.69 -0.75 -11.68
C ALA A 58 7.13 -0.68 -13.16
N HIS A 59 6.92 -1.76 -13.91
CA HIS A 59 7.30 -1.84 -15.33
C HIS A 59 6.21 -1.37 -16.31
N TYR A 60 5.02 -1.00 -15.81
CA TYR A 60 3.95 -0.49 -16.64
C TYR A 60 4.33 0.84 -17.29
N ASP A 61 3.87 1.07 -18.53
CA ASP A 61 4.07 2.34 -19.22
C ASP A 61 3.48 3.51 -18.38
N PRO A 62 4.28 4.53 -17.99
CA PRO A 62 3.84 5.54 -17.05
C PRO A 62 2.62 6.35 -17.51
N ASP A 63 2.52 6.65 -18.81
CA ASP A 63 1.42 7.44 -19.36
C ASP A 63 0.14 6.60 -19.41
N LYS A 64 0.25 5.32 -19.80
CA LYS A 64 -0.89 4.39 -19.75
C LYS A 64 -1.34 4.11 -18.32
N PHE A 65 -0.41 3.96 -17.37
CA PHE A 65 -0.77 3.76 -15.96
C PHE A 65 -1.46 5.00 -15.37
N ALA A 66 -0.98 6.19 -15.70
CA ALA A 66 -1.63 7.45 -15.32
C ALA A 66 -3.03 7.57 -15.92
N ALA A 67 -3.21 7.20 -17.19
CA ALA A 67 -4.52 7.14 -17.84
C ALA A 67 -5.46 6.13 -17.15
N LEU A 68 -4.95 4.93 -16.86
CA LEU A 68 -5.67 3.88 -16.13
C LEU A 68 -6.13 4.38 -14.76
N CYS A 69 -5.26 5.04 -13.99
CA CYS A 69 -5.61 5.62 -12.70
C CYS A 69 -6.62 6.78 -12.80
N SER A 70 -6.70 7.44 -13.96
CA SER A 70 -7.59 8.57 -14.23
C SER A 70 -8.97 8.17 -14.75
N GLU A 71 -9.15 6.93 -15.19
CA GLU A 71 -10.45 6.41 -15.62
C GLU A 71 -11.50 6.58 -14.52
N LYS A 72 -12.70 7.08 -14.88
CA LYS A 72 -13.77 7.38 -13.92
C LYS A 72 -14.50 6.08 -13.49
N PRO A 73 -14.77 5.89 -12.19
CA PRO A 73 -14.33 6.74 -11.07
C PRO A 73 -12.82 6.63 -10.82
N ALA A 74 -12.14 7.77 -10.74
CA ALA A 74 -10.68 7.83 -10.63
C ALA A 74 -10.16 7.15 -9.36
N VAL A 75 -8.92 6.66 -9.39
CA VAL A 75 -8.25 6.06 -8.22
C VAL A 75 -8.06 7.10 -7.11
N HIS A 76 -7.78 8.35 -7.48
CA HIS A 76 -7.61 9.46 -6.55
C HIS A 76 -8.12 10.77 -7.18
N ARG A 77 -8.34 11.81 -6.36
CA ARG A 77 -8.62 13.17 -6.85
C ARG A 77 -7.45 13.85 -7.58
N PHE A 78 -6.26 13.24 -7.55
CA PHE A 78 -5.04 13.67 -8.23
C PHE A 78 -4.41 12.50 -8.98
N PRO A 79 -5.11 11.92 -9.97
CA PRO A 79 -4.81 10.58 -10.46
C PRO A 79 -3.43 10.47 -11.12
N GLY A 80 -3.01 11.45 -11.94
CA GLY A 80 -1.67 11.42 -12.56
C GLY A 80 -0.51 11.51 -11.56
N SER A 81 -0.60 12.41 -10.57
CA SER A 81 0.42 12.53 -9.52
C SER A 81 0.50 11.28 -8.63
N MET A 82 -0.66 10.71 -8.29
CA MET A 82 -0.71 9.48 -7.51
C MET A 82 -0.24 8.26 -8.29
N ALA A 83 -0.54 8.16 -9.59
CA ALA A 83 -0.04 7.09 -10.45
C ALA A 83 1.50 7.04 -10.43
N LYS A 84 2.16 8.18 -10.61
CA LYS A 84 3.64 8.27 -10.51
C LYS A 84 4.17 7.83 -9.16
N ARG A 85 3.51 8.23 -8.07
CA ARG A 85 3.91 7.83 -6.70
C ARG A 85 3.71 6.34 -6.45
N ILE A 86 2.64 5.75 -6.97
CA ILE A 86 2.39 4.31 -6.91
C ILE A 86 3.51 3.56 -7.64
N GLN A 87 3.86 3.96 -8.86
CA GLN A 87 4.98 3.33 -9.58
C GLN A 87 6.33 3.50 -8.85
N THR A 88 6.56 4.67 -8.24
CA THR A 88 7.78 4.88 -7.43
C THR A 88 7.80 3.96 -6.21
N LEU A 89 6.67 3.77 -5.53
CA LEU A 89 6.53 2.81 -4.43
C LEU A 89 6.76 1.38 -4.93
N ALA A 90 6.15 1.00 -6.06
CA ALA A 90 6.30 -0.30 -6.69
C ALA A 90 7.77 -0.62 -6.99
N GLN A 91 8.49 0.34 -7.59
CA GLN A 91 9.92 0.20 -7.89
C GLN A 91 10.75 -0.04 -6.63
N VAL A 92 10.49 0.69 -5.53
CA VAL A 92 11.20 0.46 -4.26
C VAL A 92 10.94 -0.94 -3.71
N VAL A 93 9.72 -1.46 -3.85
CA VAL A 93 9.38 -2.82 -3.43
C VAL A 93 10.10 -3.85 -4.30
N VAL A 94 10.15 -3.65 -5.62
CA VAL A 94 10.90 -4.51 -6.53
C VAL A 94 12.41 -4.50 -6.21
N ASP A 95 13.01 -3.32 -6.12
CA ASP A 95 14.46 -3.18 -5.99
C ASP A 95 15.01 -3.67 -4.66
N ARG A 96 14.26 -3.49 -3.57
CA ARG A 96 14.74 -3.75 -2.20
C ARG A 96 14.17 -5.01 -1.57
N TYR A 97 13.02 -5.45 -2.06
CA TYR A 97 12.25 -6.54 -1.49
C TYR A 97 11.83 -7.58 -2.53
N GLU A 98 12.43 -7.53 -3.73
CA GLU A 98 12.20 -8.51 -4.82
C GLU A 98 10.72 -8.65 -5.21
N GLY A 99 9.94 -7.57 -5.03
CA GLY A 99 8.50 -7.55 -5.30
C GLY A 99 7.63 -7.98 -4.12
N ASP A 100 8.21 -8.55 -3.05
CA ASP A 100 7.46 -8.96 -1.86
C ASP A 100 7.34 -7.80 -0.85
N ALA A 101 6.19 -7.11 -0.88
CA ALA A 101 5.90 -6.06 0.08
C ALA A 101 5.85 -6.56 1.54
N ALA A 102 5.54 -7.83 1.83
CA ALA A 102 5.53 -8.32 3.21
C ALA A 102 6.93 -8.37 3.83
N ALA A 103 7.98 -8.52 3.01
CA ALA A 103 9.37 -8.54 3.44
C ALA A 103 9.78 -7.28 4.24
N LEU A 104 9.06 -6.15 4.06
CA LEU A 104 9.20 -4.96 4.90
C LEU A 104 9.12 -5.29 6.40
N TRP A 105 8.23 -6.20 6.80
CA TRP A 105 7.99 -6.57 8.20
C TRP A 105 8.24 -8.04 8.53
N THR A 106 8.59 -8.90 7.56
CA THR A 106 8.91 -10.31 7.80
C THR A 106 10.39 -10.64 7.62
N ALA A 107 11.09 -9.94 6.72
CA ALA A 107 12.46 -10.32 6.36
C ALA A 107 13.46 -10.01 7.48
N GLY A 108 14.14 -11.06 7.93
CA GLY A 108 15.16 -10.99 8.98
C GLY A 108 14.63 -10.85 10.40
N ASP A 109 13.36 -11.22 10.65
CA ASP A 109 12.70 -11.13 11.97
C ASP A 109 12.87 -9.76 12.65
N PRO A 110 12.42 -8.66 12.01
CA PRO A 110 12.70 -7.32 12.47
C PRO A 110 11.91 -6.97 13.74
N ASP A 111 12.46 -6.08 14.57
CA ASP A 111 11.70 -5.43 15.63
C ASP A 111 10.82 -4.28 15.10
N GLY A 112 9.95 -3.72 15.94
CA GLY A 112 9.06 -2.62 15.56
C GLY A 112 9.81 -1.36 15.10
N ASN A 113 11.01 -1.11 15.63
CA ASN A 113 11.82 0.04 15.23
C ASN A 113 12.39 -0.11 13.82
N GLU A 114 12.86 -1.30 13.48
CA GLU A 114 13.37 -1.63 12.14
C GLU A 114 12.22 -1.63 11.12
N VAL A 115 11.05 -2.17 11.47
CA VAL A 115 9.85 -2.05 10.60
C VAL A 115 9.48 -0.59 10.39
N LEU A 116 9.43 0.22 11.46
CA LEU A 116 9.14 1.65 11.34
C LEU A 116 10.17 2.38 10.46
N LYS A 117 11.45 2.06 10.62
CA LYS A 117 12.54 2.62 9.82
C LYS A 117 12.39 2.26 8.34
N ARG A 118 12.06 1.01 8.02
CA ARG A 118 11.79 0.55 6.65
C ARG A 118 10.58 1.25 6.04
N LEU A 119 9.48 1.36 6.79
CA LEU A 119 8.28 2.09 6.37
C LEU A 119 8.60 3.57 6.09
N LYS A 120 9.36 4.24 6.96
CA LYS A 120 9.78 5.65 6.76
C LYS A 120 10.65 5.86 5.51
N ALA A 121 11.30 4.82 5.03
CA ALA A 121 12.12 4.88 3.82
C ALA A 121 11.29 4.75 2.53
N LEU A 122 10.00 4.41 2.62
CA LEU A 122 9.10 4.33 1.47
C LEU A 122 8.69 5.73 0.99
N PRO A 123 8.56 5.95 -0.32
CA PRO A 123 8.13 7.23 -0.87
C PRO A 123 6.71 7.57 -0.39
N GLY A 124 6.54 8.74 0.21
CA GLY A 124 5.24 9.19 0.74
C GLY A 124 4.92 8.75 2.16
N PHE A 125 5.77 7.96 2.83
CA PHE A 125 5.59 7.49 4.21
C PHE A 125 6.40 8.36 5.18
N GLY A 126 5.92 9.58 5.45
CA GLY A 126 6.45 10.40 6.53
C GLY A 126 6.27 9.74 7.91
N GLU A 127 6.92 10.29 8.95
CA GLU A 127 6.96 9.67 10.28
C GLU A 127 5.59 9.31 10.86
N GLN A 128 4.63 10.24 10.80
CA GLN A 128 3.28 9.98 11.31
C GLN A 128 2.58 8.87 10.53
N LYS A 129 2.66 8.89 9.20
CA LYS A 129 2.05 7.88 8.32
C LYS A 129 2.65 6.50 8.58
N ALA A 130 3.98 6.42 8.71
CA ALA A 130 4.68 5.18 9.01
C ALA A 130 4.27 4.60 10.39
N LYS A 131 4.11 5.45 11.42
CA LYS A 131 3.61 5.03 12.75
C LYS A 131 2.16 4.53 12.69
N ILE A 132 1.28 5.24 11.97
CA ILE A 132 -0.11 4.80 11.75
C ILE A 132 -0.14 3.44 11.05
N PHE A 133 0.68 3.27 10.00
CA PHE A 133 0.74 2.01 9.27
C PHE A 133 1.29 0.87 10.13
N LEU A 134 2.34 1.08 10.93
CA LEU A 134 2.83 0.08 11.88
C LEU A 134 1.74 -0.32 12.89
N ALA A 135 0.98 0.65 13.40
CA ALA A 135 -0.14 0.37 14.29
C ALA A 135 -1.25 -0.43 13.60
N LEU A 136 -1.55 -0.14 12.33
CA LEU A 136 -2.50 -0.88 11.50
C LEU A 136 -2.04 -2.33 11.31
N LEU A 137 -0.76 -2.52 10.95
CA LEU A 137 -0.14 -3.83 10.77
C LEU A 137 -0.31 -4.70 12.04
N GLY A 138 -0.02 -4.14 13.23
CA GLY A 138 -0.17 -4.88 14.48
C GLY A 138 -1.61 -5.10 14.95
N LYS A 139 -2.52 -4.15 14.70
CA LYS A 139 -3.91 -4.23 15.17
C LYS A 139 -4.81 -5.05 14.26
N GLN A 140 -4.59 -5.00 12.95
CA GLN A 140 -5.52 -5.54 11.96
C GLN A 140 -4.87 -6.55 10.99
N TYR A 141 -3.53 -6.60 10.91
CA TYR A 141 -2.80 -7.47 9.99
C TYR A 141 -1.98 -8.57 10.68
N GLY A 142 -2.04 -8.66 12.02
CA GLY A 142 -1.36 -9.69 12.81
C GLY A 142 0.17 -9.56 12.90
N VAL A 143 0.74 -8.44 12.45
CA VAL A 143 2.20 -8.19 12.45
C VAL A 143 2.61 -7.55 13.78
N THR A 144 3.08 -8.37 14.71
CA THR A 144 3.36 -7.92 16.09
C THR A 144 4.82 -8.11 16.52
N PRO A 145 5.81 -7.51 15.83
CA PRO A 145 7.21 -7.59 16.22
C PRO A 145 7.47 -6.87 17.54
N THR A 146 8.48 -7.31 18.30
CA THR A 146 8.81 -6.69 19.60
C THR A 146 8.95 -5.17 19.47
N GLY A 147 8.29 -4.41 20.35
CA GLY A 147 8.36 -2.94 20.35
C GLY A 147 7.44 -2.22 19.35
N TRP A 148 6.55 -2.90 18.62
CA TRP A 148 5.67 -2.24 17.63
C TRP A 148 4.69 -1.20 18.20
N ARG A 149 4.45 -1.21 19.52
CA ARG A 149 3.56 -0.27 20.22
C ARG A 149 4.28 0.90 20.89
N ALA A 150 5.61 0.93 20.82
CA ALA A 150 6.44 1.91 21.52
C ALA A 150 6.36 3.33 20.92
#